data_AF-A0A925IA46-F1
#
_entry.id   AF-A0A925IA46-F1
#
_cell.length_a   1.000
_cell.length_b   1.000
_cell.length_c   1.000
_cell.angle_alpha   90.00
_cell.angle_beta   90.00
_cell.angle_gamma   90.00
#
_symmetry.space_group_name_H-M   'P 1'
#
loop_
_entity.id
_entity.type
_entity.pdbx_description
1 polymer ?
#
loop_
_entity_poly.entity_id
_entity_poly.type
_entity_poly.pdbx_seq_one_letter_code
_entity_poly.pdbx_strand_id
1 'polypeptide(L)'
;MAVKMRLQRHGSKKRPFYFIVIADARSPRDGKFIQKLGSYNPLTVPATIQIDRQKALDWLQKGAQPTDTVRRILSFKGVLFLKHLLRGVSLGLFDEATAMEKFTKWSTEHDAHVSRRQGAHKKVRTEKRNVPVVRKVEEKIEEAPVAEEAPATSEEPKTEE
;
A
#
# COMPACT_ATOMS: atom_id res chain seq x y z
N MET A 1 2.37 -4.45 -32.62
CA MET A 1 1.77 -5.30 -31.58
C MET A 1 2.69 -5.26 -30.37
N ALA A 2 2.26 -4.71 -29.23
CA ALA A 2 3.16 -4.48 -28.08
C ALA A 2 2.66 -5.23 -26.85
N VAL A 3 3.49 -6.10 -26.30
CA VAL A 3 3.20 -6.85 -25.08
C VAL A 3 3.50 -5.97 -23.86
N LYS A 4 2.51 -5.81 -22.97
CA LYS A 4 2.63 -5.01 -21.74
C LYS A 4 2.51 -5.88 -20.50
N MET A 5 3.32 -5.58 -19.49
CA MET A 5 3.13 -6.10 -18.13
C MET A 5 2.23 -5.12 -17.40
N ARG A 6 1.03 -5.56 -17.01
CA ARG A 6 0.00 -4.69 -16.44
C ARG A 6 -0.70 -5.34 -15.24
N LEU A 7 -1.42 -4.51 -14.49
CA LEU A 7 -2.27 -4.95 -13.39
C LEU A 7 -3.69 -5.21 -13.89
N GLN A 8 -4.19 -6.40 -13.62
CA GLN A 8 -5.58 -6.76 -13.85
C GLN A 8 -6.34 -6.73 -12.53
N ARG A 9 -7.45 -5.98 -12.46
CA ARG A 9 -8.18 -5.80 -11.21
C ARG A 9 -9.05 -7.02 -10.95
N HIS A 10 -8.81 -7.64 -9.81
CA HIS A 10 -9.64 -8.67 -9.21
C HIS A 10 -10.11 -8.20 -7.82
N GLY A 11 -11.04 -8.92 -7.23
CA GLY A 11 -11.59 -8.60 -5.92
C GLY A 11 -12.84 -7.72 -5.96
N SER A 12 -13.39 -7.46 -4.78
CA SER A 12 -14.71 -6.88 -4.60
C SER A 12 -14.68 -5.35 -4.54
N LYS A 13 -15.87 -4.74 -4.45
CA LYS A 13 -16.00 -3.31 -4.12
C LYS A 13 -15.26 -3.01 -2.81
N LYS A 14 -14.51 -1.90 -2.78
CA LYS A 14 -13.66 -1.46 -1.65
C LYS A 14 -12.54 -2.44 -1.22
N ARG A 15 -12.33 -3.57 -1.92
CA ARG A 15 -11.24 -4.51 -1.63
C ARG A 15 -10.48 -4.88 -2.91
N PRO A 16 -9.63 -3.96 -3.42
CA PRO A 16 -8.88 -4.21 -4.65
C PRO A 16 -7.81 -5.29 -4.44
N PHE A 17 -7.75 -6.23 -5.38
CA PHE A 17 -6.68 -7.21 -5.53
C PHE A 17 -6.19 -7.16 -6.97
N TYR A 18 -4.90 -7.30 -7.22
CA TYR A 18 -4.39 -7.21 -8.58
C TYR A 18 -3.61 -8.46 -8.96
N PHE A 19 -3.88 -8.99 -10.15
CA PHE A 19 -2.98 -9.94 -10.79
C PHE A 19 -1.98 -9.17 -11.64
N ILE A 20 -0.72 -9.57 -11.56
CA ILE A 20 0.34 -9.05 -12.43
C ILE A 20 0.38 -9.98 -13.63
N VAL A 21 -0.05 -9.46 -14.77
CA VAL A 21 -0.27 -10.26 -15.99
C VAL A 21 0.46 -9.65 -17.17
N ILE A 22 0.76 -10.52 -18.12
CA ILE A 22 1.29 -10.16 -19.43
C ILE A 22 0.17 -10.28 -20.44
N ALA A 23 -0.08 -9.21 -21.18
CA ALA A 23 -1.12 -9.18 -22.20
C ALA A 23 -0.71 -8.28 -23.36
N ASP A 24 -1.37 -8.43 -24.52
CA ASP A 24 -1.31 -7.44 -25.59
C ASP A 24 -1.88 -6.10 -25.06
N ALA A 25 -1.23 -5.00 -25.41
CA ALA A 25 -1.68 -3.64 -25.09
C ALA A 25 -3.12 -3.34 -25.52
N ARG A 26 -3.60 -3.97 -26.59
CA ARG A 26 -4.96 -3.76 -27.14
C ARG A 26 -6.05 -4.51 -26.37
N SER A 27 -5.69 -5.55 -25.61
CA SER A 27 -6.68 -6.33 -24.86
C SER A 27 -7.33 -5.46 -23.78
N PRO A 28 -8.62 -5.66 -23.44
CA PRO A 28 -9.26 -4.93 -22.34
C PRO A 28 -8.60 -5.27 -21.00
N ARG A 29 -8.70 -4.39 -20.00
CA ARG A 29 -8.00 -4.52 -18.70
C ARG A 29 -8.18 -5.90 -18.08
N ASP A 30 -9.44 -6.34 -18.00
CA ASP A 30 -9.84 -7.58 -17.32
C ASP A 30 -10.10 -8.74 -18.30
N GLY A 31 -9.62 -8.64 -19.55
CA GLY A 31 -9.78 -9.67 -20.57
C GLY A 31 -8.69 -10.74 -20.58
N LYS A 32 -8.57 -11.39 -21.74
CA LYS A 32 -7.59 -12.46 -21.99
C LYS A 32 -6.15 -11.95 -21.82
N PHE A 33 -5.36 -12.69 -21.04
CA PHE A 33 -3.94 -12.50 -20.86
C PHE A 33 -3.16 -13.71 -21.39
N ILE A 34 -1.86 -13.53 -21.61
CA ILE A 34 -0.94 -14.57 -22.10
C ILE A 34 -0.45 -15.40 -20.92
N GLN A 35 0.09 -14.73 -19.89
CA GLN A 35 0.62 -15.38 -18.70
C GLN A 35 0.42 -14.55 -17.44
N LYS A 36 0.13 -15.21 -16.32
CA LYS A 36 0.11 -14.62 -14.98
C LYS A 36 1.50 -14.76 -14.35
N LEU A 37 2.08 -13.64 -13.92
CA LEU A 37 3.40 -13.59 -13.26
C LEU A 37 3.28 -13.62 -11.73
N GLY A 38 2.15 -13.17 -11.20
CA GLY A 38 1.98 -13.03 -9.77
C GLY A 38 0.75 -12.23 -9.35
N SER A 39 0.81 -11.72 -8.12
CA SER A 39 -0.25 -10.95 -7.50
C SER A 39 0.27 -9.82 -6.62
N TYR A 40 -0.56 -8.79 -6.49
CA TYR A 40 -0.31 -7.59 -5.71
C TYR A 40 -1.54 -7.24 -4.88
N ASN A 41 -1.35 -7.16 -3.57
CA ASN A 41 -2.36 -6.72 -2.62
C ASN A 41 -1.91 -5.40 -1.95
N PRO A 42 -2.55 -4.25 -2.28
CA PRO A 42 -2.21 -2.96 -1.70
C PRO A 42 -2.80 -2.74 -0.29
N LEU A 43 -3.74 -3.58 0.17
CA LEU A 43 -4.43 -3.37 1.45
C LEU A 43 -3.61 -3.82 2.65
N THR A 44 -2.63 -4.68 2.44
CA THR A 44 -1.71 -5.10 3.49
C THR A 44 -0.63 -4.05 3.68
N VAL A 45 -0.20 -3.85 4.93
CA VAL A 45 0.89 -2.92 5.25
C VAL A 45 2.01 -3.72 5.91
N PRO A 46 3.19 -3.81 5.26
CA PRO A 46 3.50 -3.39 3.90
C PRO A 46 2.77 -4.23 2.83
N ALA A 47 2.64 -3.69 1.61
CA ALA A 47 1.89 -4.32 0.53
C ALA A 47 2.47 -5.69 0.16
N THR A 48 1.59 -6.69 0.08
CA THR A 48 1.99 -8.08 -0.24
C THR A 48 2.14 -8.22 -1.74
N ILE A 49 3.37 -8.54 -2.15
CA ILE A 49 3.75 -8.76 -3.55
C ILE A 49 4.30 -10.16 -3.68
N GLN A 50 3.69 -10.96 -4.54
CA GLN A 50 4.15 -12.29 -4.93
C GLN A 50 4.40 -12.28 -6.43
N ILE A 51 5.65 -12.49 -6.85
CA ILE A 51 6.06 -12.48 -8.26
C ILE A 51 7.06 -13.61 -8.47
N ASP A 52 6.88 -14.34 -9.57
CA ASP A 52 7.90 -15.22 -10.13
C ASP A 52 8.96 -14.39 -10.87
N ARG A 53 10.16 -14.29 -10.27
CA ARG A 53 11.25 -13.43 -10.78
C ARG A 53 11.80 -13.93 -12.11
N GLN A 54 11.90 -15.25 -12.28
CA GLN A 54 12.45 -15.88 -13.48
C GLN A 54 11.59 -15.54 -14.69
N LYS A 55 10.28 -15.82 -14.59
CA LYS A 55 9.32 -15.51 -15.66
C LYS A 55 9.29 -14.01 -15.96
N ALA A 56 9.31 -13.17 -14.93
CA ALA A 56 9.31 -11.72 -15.13
C ALA A 56 10.56 -11.24 -15.88
N LEU A 57 11.74 -11.81 -15.58
CA LEU A 57 12.98 -11.50 -16.28
C LEU A 57 12.93 -11.93 -17.75
N ASP A 58 12.48 -13.14 -18.04
CA ASP A 58 12.38 -13.68 -19.40
C ASP A 58 11.53 -12.76 -20.29
N TRP A 59 10.40 -12.29 -19.76
CA TRP A 59 9.52 -11.39 -20.51
C TRP A 59 10.10 -9.99 -20.67
N LEU A 60 10.85 -9.49 -19.70
CA LEU A 60 11.57 -8.23 -19.83
C LEU A 60 12.72 -8.31 -20.84
N GLN A 61 13.33 -9.49 -21.03
CA GLN A 61 14.33 -9.75 -22.08
C GLN A 61 13.66 -9.84 -23.46
N LYS A 62 12.48 -10.46 -23.55
CA LYS A 62 11.63 -10.48 -24.77
C LYS A 62 11.04 -9.11 -25.15
N GLY A 63 11.29 -8.06 -24.37
CA GLY A 63 10.87 -6.69 -24.67
C GLY A 63 9.49 -6.29 -24.15
N ALA A 64 8.91 -7.05 -23.21
CA ALA A 64 7.66 -6.66 -22.57
C ALA A 64 7.81 -5.33 -21.82
N GLN A 65 6.88 -4.39 -22.05
CA GLN A 65 6.93 -3.06 -21.45
C GLN A 65 6.10 -3.00 -20.16
N PRO A 66 6.70 -2.72 -18.99
CA PRO A 66 5.96 -2.58 -17.74
C PRO A 66 5.28 -1.21 -17.61
N THR A 67 4.06 -1.19 -17.06
CA THR A 67 3.40 0.06 -16.63
C THR A 67 4.07 0.65 -15.38
N ASP A 68 3.82 1.92 -15.04
CA ASP A 68 4.54 2.61 -13.95
C ASP A 68 4.47 1.87 -12.60
N THR A 69 3.27 1.47 -12.18
CA THR A 69 3.11 0.71 -10.91
C THR A 69 3.80 -0.64 -10.97
N VAL A 70 3.71 -1.36 -12.10
CA VAL A 70 4.38 -2.66 -12.26
C VAL A 70 5.89 -2.48 -12.25
N ARG A 71 6.42 -1.42 -12.86
CA ARG A 71 7.85 -1.07 -12.81
C ARG A 71 8.32 -0.85 -11.38
N ARG A 72 7.56 -0.12 -10.56
CA ARG A 72 7.87 0.05 -9.12
C ARG A 72 7.88 -1.27 -8.37
N ILE A 73 6.90 -2.14 -8.64
CA ILE A 73 6.82 -3.46 -8.02
C ILE A 73 8.03 -4.33 -8.43
N LEU A 74 8.41 -4.32 -9.71
CA LEU A 74 9.57 -5.07 -10.23
C LEU A 74 10.90 -4.53 -9.68
N SER A 75 11.01 -3.21 -9.51
CA SER A 75 12.14 -2.57 -8.83
C SER A 75 12.24 -3.01 -7.38
N PHE A 76 11.14 -2.93 -6.64
CA PHE A 76 11.07 -3.34 -5.24
C PHE A 76 11.43 -4.81 -5.04
N LYS A 77 11.03 -5.70 -5.96
CA LYS A 77 11.39 -7.12 -5.90
C LYS A 77 12.77 -7.46 -6.50
N GLY A 78 13.51 -6.47 -7.00
CA GLY A 78 14.87 -6.66 -7.51
C GLY A 78 14.97 -7.22 -8.92
N VAL A 79 13.86 -7.44 -9.64
CA VAL A 79 13.89 -8.01 -10.99
C VAL A 79 14.58 -7.05 -11.98
N LEU A 80 14.32 -5.74 -11.85
CA LEU A 80 15.00 -4.74 -12.69
C LEU A 80 16.48 -4.60 -12.35
N PHE A 81 16.85 -4.77 -11.08
CA PHE A 81 18.24 -4.75 -10.66
C PHE A 81 18.99 -5.96 -11.24
N LEU A 82 18.41 -7.16 -11.15
CA LEU A 82 18.95 -8.36 -11.77
C LEU A 82 19.11 -8.19 -13.29
N LYS A 83 18.09 -7.65 -13.98
CA LYS A 83 18.18 -7.35 -15.42
C LYS A 83 19.34 -6.39 -15.74
N HIS A 84 19.55 -5.37 -14.93
CA HIS A 84 20.65 -4.42 -15.12
C HIS A 84 22.02 -5.08 -14.93
N LEU A 85 22.16 -5.92 -13.90
CA LEU A 85 23.39 -6.67 -13.67
C LEU A 85 23.71 -7.63 -14.84
N LEU A 86 22.71 -8.39 -15.30
CA LEU A 86 22.87 -9.27 -16.46
C LEU A 86 23.22 -8.51 -17.74
N ARG A 87 22.71 -7.28 -17.90
CA ARG A 87 23.12 -6.41 -19.01
C ARG A 87 24.61 -6.07 -18.92
N GLY A 88 25.14 -5.80 -17.72
CA GLY A 88 26.57 -5.57 -17.51
C GLY A 88 27.43 -6.79 -17.88
N VAL A 89 26.98 -7.99 -17.51
CA VAL A 89 27.64 -9.26 -17.90
C VAL A 89 27.63 -9.44 -19.42
N SER A 90 26.49 -9.20 -20.08
CA SER A 90 26.39 -9.31 -21.54
C SER A 90 27.29 -8.32 -22.31
N LEU A 91 27.65 -7.21 -21.66
CA LEU A 91 28.56 -6.20 -22.21
C LEU A 91 30.03 -6.45 -21.82
N GLY A 92 30.31 -7.50 -21.03
CA GLY A 92 31.66 -7.89 -20.61
C GLY A 92 32.26 -7.05 -19.48
N LEU A 93 31.46 -6.29 -18.72
CA LEU A 93 31.97 -5.41 -17.66
C LEU A 93 32.36 -6.15 -16.37
N PHE A 94 31.75 -7.31 -16.09
CA PHE A 94 32.03 -8.14 -14.92
C PHE A 94 31.52 -9.57 -15.14
N ASP A 95 32.02 -10.50 -14.33
CA ASP A 95 31.62 -11.91 -14.33
C ASP A 95 30.23 -12.14 -13.71
N GLU A 96 29.58 -13.23 -14.10
CA GLU A 96 28.27 -13.64 -13.59
C GLU A 96 28.30 -13.89 -12.08
N ALA A 97 29.40 -14.43 -11.54
CA ALA A 97 29.56 -14.64 -10.10
C ALA A 97 29.48 -13.31 -9.33
N THR A 98 30.24 -12.30 -9.77
CA THR A 98 30.22 -10.96 -9.15
C THR A 98 28.84 -10.29 -9.26
N ALA A 99 28.12 -10.55 -10.36
CA ALA A 99 26.74 -10.07 -10.51
C ALA A 99 25.83 -10.65 -9.41
N MET A 100 25.95 -11.96 -9.18
CA MET A 100 25.14 -12.66 -8.18
C MET A 100 25.51 -12.23 -6.76
N GLU A 101 26.78 -12.00 -6.45
CA GLU A 101 27.20 -11.44 -5.15
C GLU A 101 26.61 -10.06 -4.87
N LYS A 102 26.62 -9.17 -5.88
CA LYS A 102 25.98 -7.85 -5.77
C LYS A 102 24.47 -8.00 -5.55
N PHE A 103 23.84 -8.93 -6.25
CA PHE A 103 22.41 -9.20 -6.11
C PHE A 103 22.04 -9.78 -4.74
N THR A 104 22.81 -10.74 -4.22
CA THR A 104 22.56 -11.35 -2.92
C THR A 104 22.75 -10.35 -1.80
N LYS A 105 23.83 -9.55 -1.83
CA LYS A 105 24.05 -8.46 -0.87
C LYS A 105 22.89 -7.47 -0.86
N TRP A 106 22.45 -7.02 -2.04
CA TRP A 106 21.30 -6.12 -2.14
C TRP A 106 20.02 -6.78 -1.60
N SER A 107 19.77 -8.06 -1.94
CA SER A 107 18.56 -8.76 -1.52
C SER A 107 18.49 -8.90 0.00
N THR A 108 19.60 -9.26 0.66
CA THR A 108 19.64 -9.43 2.12
C THR A 108 19.44 -8.11 2.85
N GLU A 109 20.10 -7.04 2.40
CA GLU A 109 19.90 -5.68 2.93
C GLU A 109 18.44 -5.20 2.74
N HIS A 110 17.88 -5.45 1.56
CA HIS A 110 16.50 -5.08 1.24
C HIS A 110 15.48 -5.87 2.08
N ASP A 111 15.66 -7.18 2.21
CA ASP A 111 14.78 -8.03 3.00
C ASP A 111 14.86 -7.68 4.51
N ALA A 112 16.05 -7.33 5.02
CA ALA A 112 16.22 -6.81 6.37
C ALA A 112 15.49 -5.48 6.59
N HIS A 113 15.50 -4.58 5.60
CA HIS A 113 14.75 -3.32 5.67
C HIS A 113 13.23 -3.55 5.64
N VAL A 114 12.77 -4.46 4.79
CA VAL A 114 11.35 -4.83 4.71
C VAL A 114 10.88 -5.48 6.01
N SER A 115 11.66 -6.39 6.60
CA SER A 115 11.32 -7.04 7.87
C SER A 115 11.27 -6.04 9.03
N ARG A 116 12.18 -5.05 9.05
CA ARG A 116 12.15 -3.94 10.01
C ARG A 116 10.86 -3.13 9.91
N ARG A 117 10.45 -2.75 8.69
CA ARG A 117 9.17 -2.03 8.47
C ARG A 117 7.96 -2.88 8.88
N GLN A 118 7.96 -4.18 8.58
CA GLN A 118 6.91 -5.10 9.00
C GLN A 118 6.81 -5.17 10.53
N GLY A 119 7.95 -5.29 11.21
CA GLY A 119 8.03 -5.31 12.67
C GLY A 119 7.50 -4.02 13.29
N ALA A 120 7.92 -2.86 12.78
CA ALA A 120 7.44 -1.56 13.25
C ALA A 120 5.93 -1.41 13.08
N HIS A 121 5.38 -1.77 11.92
CA HIS A 121 3.94 -1.71 11.68
C HIS A 121 3.15 -2.66 12.59
N LYS A 122 3.67 -3.87 12.83
CA LYS A 122 3.06 -4.83 13.77
C LYS A 122 3.04 -4.30 15.21
N LYS A 123 4.13 -3.66 15.68
CA LYS A 123 4.21 -3.03 17.01
C LYS A 123 3.16 -1.93 17.17
N VAL A 124 3.12 -0.97 16.24
CA VAL A 124 2.14 0.12 16.24
C VAL A 124 0.70 -0.42 16.25
N ARG A 125 0.43 -1.47 15.47
CA ARG A 125 -0.90 -2.12 15.46
C ARG A 125 -1.25 -2.75 16.80
N THR A 126 -0.30 -3.41 17.46
CA THR A 126 -0.50 -4.02 18.78
C THR A 126 -0.69 -2.97 19.86
N GLU A 127 0.13 -1.91 19.89
CA GLU A 127 0.01 -0.80 20.83
C GLU A 127 -1.37 -0.13 20.72
N LYS A 128 -1.81 0.22 19.50
CA LYS A 128 -3.15 0.79 19.26
C LYS A 128 -4.29 -0.14 19.72
N ARG A 129 -4.10 -1.45 19.66
CA ARG A 129 -5.10 -2.43 20.13
C ARG A 129 -5.14 -2.50 21.67
N ASN A 130 -4.00 -2.31 22.32
CA ASN A 130 -3.86 -2.44 23.76
C ASN A 130 -4.23 -1.16 24.53
N VAL A 131 -4.30 0.00 23.86
CA VAL A 131 -4.84 1.22 24.48
C VAL A 131 -6.37 1.11 24.57
N PRO A 132 -6.96 1.09 25.78
CA PRO A 132 -8.41 1.14 25.90
C PRO A 132 -8.88 2.47 25.31
N VAL A 133 -9.84 2.39 24.37
CA VAL A 133 -10.51 3.58 23.83
C VAL A 133 -11.38 4.13 24.96
N VAL A 134 -10.80 4.95 25.83
CA VAL A 134 -11.58 5.82 26.71
C VAL A 134 -12.29 6.77 25.76
N ARG A 135 -13.54 6.45 25.42
CA ARG A 135 -14.45 7.39 24.79
C ARG A 135 -14.52 8.56 25.75
N LYS A 136 -13.91 9.67 25.36
CA LYS A 136 -14.12 10.95 25.99
C LYS A 136 -15.59 11.31 25.74
N VAL A 137 -16.45 10.84 26.64
CA VAL A 137 -17.78 11.41 26.85
C VAL A 137 -17.48 12.71 27.59
N GLU A 138 -17.17 13.75 26.82
CA GLU A 138 -17.15 15.12 27.34
C GLU A 138 -18.57 15.43 27.82
N GLU A 139 -18.70 15.49 29.14
CA GLU A 139 -19.69 16.19 29.97
C GLU A 139 -20.92 16.74 29.25
N LYS A 140 -22.02 16.00 29.37
CA LYS A 140 -23.38 16.54 29.38
C LYS A 140 -24.00 16.21 30.74
N ILE A 141 -23.49 16.89 31.77
CA ILE A 141 -23.93 16.96 33.17
C ILE A 141 -23.51 18.39 33.55
N GLU A 142 -24.32 19.39 33.89
CA GLU A 142 -25.74 19.60 34.17
C GLU A 142 -26.01 21.08 33.85
N GLU A 143 -26.89 21.39 32.90
CA GLU A 143 -27.64 22.66 32.91
C GLU A 143 -29.07 22.32 32.46
N ALA A 144 -29.87 21.92 33.44
CA ALA A 144 -31.31 21.88 33.40
C ALA A 144 -31.81 22.66 34.62
N PRO A 145 -33.06 23.15 34.63
CA PRO A 145 -33.50 24.43 34.10
C PRO A 145 -33.88 25.41 35.22
N VAL A 146 -33.54 26.70 35.09
CA VAL A 146 -34.09 27.75 35.95
C VAL A 146 -35.45 28.18 35.40
N ALA A 147 -36.51 27.54 35.88
CA ALA A 147 -37.87 28.07 35.85
C ALA A 147 -38.64 27.44 36.99
N GLU A 148 -38.88 28.21 38.06
CA GLU A 148 -40.10 28.25 38.90
C GLU A 148 -39.77 28.78 40.31
N GLU A 149 -39.73 30.11 40.45
CA GLU A 149 -40.16 30.77 41.69
C GLU A 149 -40.60 32.20 41.37
N ALA A 150 -41.89 32.34 41.08
CA ALA A 150 -42.62 33.57 41.37
C ALA A 150 -43.36 33.33 42.69
N PRO A 151 -43.28 34.28 43.64
CA PRO A 151 -44.54 34.92 43.99
C PRO A 151 -44.45 36.46 44.00
N ALA A 152 -45.62 37.02 43.73
CA ALA A 152 -45.94 38.43 43.54
C ALA A 152 -45.88 39.30 44.82
N THR A 153 -46.24 40.58 44.64
CA THR A 153 -46.44 41.71 45.61
C THR A 153 -45.18 42.56 45.78
N SER A 154 -45.12 43.85 45.42
CA SER A 154 -46.09 44.94 45.61
C SER A 154 -46.06 46.01 44.51
N GLU A 155 -47.25 46.46 44.11
CA GLU A 155 -47.51 47.80 43.57
C GLU A 155 -47.09 48.88 44.59
N GLU A 156 -46.48 49.97 44.14
CA GLU A 156 -46.99 51.33 44.41
C GLU A 156 -46.32 52.39 43.49
N PRO A 157 -47.08 53.39 43.02
CA PRO A 157 -46.68 54.38 42.02
C PRO A 157 -45.93 55.57 42.63
N LYS A 158 -45.00 56.14 41.85
CA LYS A 158 -44.37 57.43 42.14
C LYS A 158 -45.30 58.58 41.72
N THR A 159 -45.84 59.30 42.70
CA THR A 159 -46.39 60.68 42.57
C THR A 159 -46.10 61.43 43.87
N GLU A 160 -45.98 62.77 43.78
CA GLU A 160 -45.49 63.77 44.77
C GLU A 160 -43.96 64.02 44.70
N GLU A 161 -43.43 65.25 44.57
CA GLU A 161 -43.95 66.63 44.55
C GLU A 161 -42.94 67.49 43.74
#